data_AF-A0A7V1RBK5-F1
#
_entry.id   AF-A0A7V1RBK5-F1
#
_cell.length_a   1.000
_cell.length_b   1.000
_cell.length_c   1.000
_cell.angle_alpha   90.00
_cell.angle_beta   90.00
_cell.angle_gamma   90.00
#
_symmetry.space_group_name_H-M   'P 1'
#
loop_
_entity.id
_entity.type
_entity.pdbx_description
1 polymer ?
#
loop_
_entity_poly.entity_id
_entity_poly.type
_entity_poly.pdbx_seq_one_letter_code
_entity_poly.pdbx_strand_id
1 'polypeptide(L)'
;MIGHTIVTFDRLAASAIAELGNMITGNAMTLLAEQGYRCDITPPSIVRGASVSIDTIVSPALVVPLCIEHGQIELTVCLRHRGAP
;
A
#
# COMPACT_ATOMS: atom_id res chain seq x y z
N MET A 1 10.46 11.73 12.13
CA MET A 1 9.00 11.50 11.92
C MET A 1 8.27 12.71 12.49
N ILE A 2 7.30 13.26 11.77
CA ILE A 2 6.81 14.65 11.91
C ILE A 2 6.37 14.97 13.35
N GLY A 3 6.96 16.02 13.95
CA GLY A 3 6.80 16.38 15.36
C GLY A 3 5.59 17.27 15.71
N HIS A 4 4.51 17.23 14.91
CA HIS A 4 3.28 17.97 15.17
C HIS A 4 2.04 17.19 14.71
N THR A 5 0.91 17.38 15.42
CA THR A 5 -0.36 16.73 15.10
C THR A 5 -0.95 17.28 13.80
N ILE A 6 -1.17 16.40 12.83
CA ILE A 6 -1.88 16.74 11.60
C ILE A 6 -3.38 16.56 11.84
N VAL A 7 -4.14 17.64 11.76
CA VAL A 7 -5.60 17.65 12.01
C VAL A 7 -6.44 17.55 10.73
N THR A 8 -5.80 17.61 9.56
CA THR A 8 -6.44 17.54 8.24
C THR A 8 -5.60 16.69 7.29
N PHE A 9 -6.25 15.93 6.41
CA PHE A 9 -5.53 15.13 5.41
C PHE A 9 -4.99 16.02 4.27
N ASP A 10 -3.91 16.74 4.54
CA ASP A 10 -3.27 17.69 3.63
C ASP A 10 -2.18 17.02 2.76
N ARG A 11 -1.38 17.81 2.03
CA ARG A 11 -0.31 17.25 1.18
C ARG A 11 0.77 16.53 1.99
N LEU A 12 1.08 17.00 3.20
CA LEU A 12 2.08 16.38 4.06
C LEU A 12 1.61 15.01 4.55
N ALA A 13 0.34 14.93 4.97
CA ALA A 13 -0.29 13.66 5.33
C ALA A 13 -0.31 12.69 4.14
N ALA A 14 -0.59 13.17 2.92
CA ALA A 14 -0.50 12.37 1.70
C ALA A 14 0.90 11.77 1.55
N SER A 15 1.91 12.62 1.58
CA SER A 15 3.29 12.20 1.36
C SER A 15 3.74 11.20 2.40
N ALA A 16 3.33 11.36 3.66
CA ALA A 16 3.62 10.40 4.72
C ALA A 16 3.00 9.02 4.45
N ILE A 17 1.75 8.97 3.99
CA ILE A 17 1.08 7.71 3.62
C ILE A 17 1.71 7.07 2.37
N ALA A 18 2.06 7.86 1.35
CA ALA A 18 2.77 7.36 0.18
C ALA A 18 4.13 6.78 0.54
N GLU A 19 4.87 7.46 1.42
CA GLU A 19 6.18 6.98 1.87
C GLU A 19 6.05 5.68 2.69
N LEU A 20 5.05 5.59 3.55
CA LEU A 20 4.73 4.35 4.26
C LEU A 20 4.40 3.22 3.27
N GLY A 21 3.62 3.50 2.23
CA GLY A 21 3.34 2.56 1.14
C GLY A 21 4.62 2.07 0.47
N ASN A 22 5.49 2.99 0.05
CA ASN A 22 6.78 2.69 -0.57
C ASN A 22 7.68 1.82 0.32
N MET A 23 7.77 2.13 1.62
CA MET A 23 8.57 1.35 2.57
C MET A 23 8.06 -0.09 2.71
N ILE A 24 6.75 -0.27 2.83
CA ILE A 24 6.13 -1.61 2.93
C ILE A 24 6.39 -2.40 1.66
N THR A 25 6.13 -1.81 0.48
CA THR A 25 6.33 -2.49 -0.81
C THR A 25 7.79 -2.76 -1.12
N GLY A 26 8.70 -1.85 -0.74
CA GLY A 26 10.13 -2.03 -0.91
C GLY A 26 10.67 -3.22 -0.11
N ASN A 27 10.25 -3.36 1.14
CA ASN A 27 10.62 -4.52 1.96
C ASN A 27 10.02 -5.83 1.40
N ALA A 28 8.75 -5.80 1.00
CA ALA A 28 8.10 -6.97 0.39
C ALA A 28 8.81 -7.43 -0.89
N MET A 29 9.27 -6.49 -1.72
CA MET A 29 10.05 -6.80 -2.92
C MET A 29 11.39 -7.45 -2.62
N THR A 30 12.12 -6.97 -1.62
CA THR A 30 13.39 -7.58 -1.20
C THR A 30 13.16 -9.04 -0.83
N LEU A 31 12.15 -9.31 0.02
CA LEU A 31 11.80 -10.67 0.45
C LEU A 31 11.37 -11.57 -0.71
N LEU A 32 10.58 -11.04 -1.65
CA LEU A 32 10.16 -11.78 -2.84
C LEU A 32 11.35 -12.10 -3.77
N ALA A 33 12.28 -11.14 -3.93
CA ALA A 33 13.49 -11.32 -4.73
C ALA A 33 14.42 -12.39 -4.14
N GLU A 34 14.54 -12.46 -2.81
CA GLU A 34 15.26 -13.52 -2.10
C GLU A 34 14.67 -14.92 -2.35
N GLN A 35 13.36 -14.99 -2.63
CA GLN A 35 12.67 -16.23 -3.02
C GLN A 35 12.67 -16.47 -4.54
N GLY A 36 13.40 -15.67 -5.33
CA GLY A 36 13.52 -15.80 -6.78
C GLY A 36 12.42 -15.11 -7.59
N TYR A 37 11.50 -14.38 -6.97
CA TYR A 37 10.45 -13.63 -7.66
C TYR A 37 10.88 -12.17 -7.87
N ARG A 38 11.04 -11.75 -9.13
CA ARG A 38 11.30 -10.34 -9.46
C ARG A 38 9.99 -9.59 -9.65
N CYS A 39 9.86 -8.47 -8.94
CA CYS A 39 8.74 -7.57 -9.04
C CYS A 39 9.24 -6.15 -9.34
N ASP A 40 8.45 -5.37 -10.07
CA ASP A 40 8.71 -3.95 -10.30
C ASP A 40 7.80 -3.11 -9.40
N ILE A 41 8.36 -2.07 -8.78
CA ILE A 41 7.59 -1.06 -8.04
C ILE A 41 7.27 0.11 -8.95
N THR A 42 6.01 0.55 -8.93
CA THR A 42 5.57 1.80 -9.56
C THR A 42 5.36 2.87 -8.50
N PRO A 43 5.44 4.17 -8.86
CA PRO A 43 5.16 5.24 -7.92
C PRO A 43 3.78 5.07 -7.23
N PRO A 44 3.67 5.37 -5.94
CA PRO A 44 2.43 5.19 -5.20
C PRO A 44 1.38 6.18 -5.71
N SER A 45 0.13 5.72 -5.79
CA SER A 45 -1.02 6.55 -6.14
C SER A 45 -1.89 6.76 -4.90
N ILE A 46 -2.22 8.01 -4.59
CA ILE A 46 -3.10 8.36 -3.48
C ILE A 46 -4.45 8.79 -4.06
N VAL A 47 -5.51 8.09 -3.67
CA VAL A 47 -6.89 8.45 -4.00
C VAL A 47 -7.57 9.00 -2.75
N ARG A 48 -8.31 10.11 -2.90
CA ARG A 48 -8.98 10.81 -1.80
C ARG A 48 -10.42 11.11 -2.19
N GLY A 49 -11.34 10.87 -1.29
CA GLY A 49 -12.77 11.16 -1.46
C GLY A 49 -13.58 10.44 -0.40
N ALA A 50 -14.79 10.93 -0.13
CA ALA A 50 -15.75 10.15 0.64
C ALA A 50 -16.22 8.96 -0.21
N SER A 51 -16.18 7.75 0.35
CA SER A 51 -16.69 6.54 -0.30
C SER A 51 -16.05 6.20 -1.66
N VAL A 52 -14.72 6.24 -1.73
CA VAL A 52 -13.98 5.77 -2.91
C VAL A 52 -14.07 4.24 -3.00
N SER A 53 -14.56 3.75 -4.14
CA SER A 53 -14.47 2.33 -4.54
C SER A 53 -13.31 2.13 -5.51
N ILE A 54 -12.58 1.02 -5.37
CA ILE A 54 -11.56 0.59 -6.33
C ILE A 54 -12.00 -0.76 -6.91
N ASP A 55 -12.75 -0.72 -8.01
CA ASP A 55 -13.35 -1.92 -8.65
C ASP A 55 -12.37 -2.67 -9.58
N THR A 56 -11.12 -2.20 -9.70
CA THR A 56 -10.14 -2.69 -10.69
C THR A 56 -9.46 -4.01 -10.29
N ILE A 57 -9.70 -4.52 -9.08
CA ILE A 57 -9.04 -5.73 -8.58
C ILE A 57 -9.85 -6.97 -9.00
N VAL A 58 -9.49 -7.54 -10.16
CA VAL A 58 -10.11 -8.78 -10.70
C VAL A 58 -9.35 -10.05 -10.30
N SER A 59 -8.61 -10.02 -9.18
CA SER A 59 -7.81 -11.14 -8.70
C SER A 59 -8.11 -11.43 -7.23
N PRO A 60 -7.93 -12.68 -6.76
CA PRO A 60 -8.00 -12.99 -5.34
C PRO A 60 -7.06 -12.07 -4.54
N ALA A 61 -7.60 -11.45 -3.51
CA ALA A 61 -6.90 -10.52 -2.65
C ALA A 61 -6.69 -11.12 -1.26
N LEU A 62 -5.47 -10.97 -0.73
CA LEU A 62 -5.20 -11.15 0.69
C LEU A 62 -5.52 -9.83 1.39
N VAL A 63 -6.48 -9.86 2.32
CA VAL A 63 -6.84 -8.70 3.14
C VAL A 63 -6.28 -8.90 4.54
N VAL A 64 -5.43 -7.96 4.98
CA VAL A 64 -4.80 -7.97 6.30
C VAL A 64 -5.30 -6.74 7.08
N PRO A 65 -6.18 -6.92 8.07
CA PRO A 65 -6.61 -5.83 8.93
C PRO A 65 -5.51 -5.49 9.94
N LEU A 66 -5.14 -4.21 10.00
CA LEU A 66 -4.20 -3.65 10.94
C LEU A 66 -4.99 -2.81 11.95
N CYS A 67 -5.14 -3.33 13.17
CA CYS A 67 -5.76 -2.60 14.27
C CYS A 67 -4.70 -1.73 14.97
N ILE A 68 -4.91 -0.42 14.96
CA ILE A 68 -4.09 0.55 15.68
C ILE A 68 -4.97 1.32 16.67
N GLU A 69 -4.35 2.04 17.61
CA GLU A 69 -5.10 2.82 18.63
C GLU A 69 -6.09 3.82 18.02
N HIS A 70 -5.80 4.31 16.81
CA HIS A 70 -6.56 5.35 16.12
C HIS A 70 -7.55 4.81 15.08
N GLY A 71 -7.77 3.48 15.03
CA GLY A 71 -8.71 2.84 14.13
C GLY A 71 -8.12 1.63 13.40
N GLN A 72 -8.77 1.21 12.32
CA GLN A 72 -8.35 0.08 11.51
C GLN A 72 -7.86 0.55 10.14
N ILE A 73 -6.77 -0.03 9.68
CA ILE A 73 -6.25 0.12 8.32
C ILE A 73 -6.33 -1.25 7.66
N GLU A 74 -6.88 -1.33 6.45
CA GLU A 74 -6.92 -2.57 5.69
C GLU A 74 -5.80 -2.57 4.64
N LEU A 75 -4.87 -3.50 4.77
CA LEU A 75 -3.87 -3.76 3.74
C LEU A 75 -4.41 -4.83 2.80
N THR A 76 -4.68 -4.46 1.55
CA THR A 76 -5.16 -5.38 0.52
C THR A 76 -4.05 -5.66 -0.48
N VAL A 77 -3.66 -6.92 -0.63
CA VAL A 77 -2.57 -7.35 -1.51
C VAL A 77 -3.10 -8.32 -2.54
N CYS A 78 -2.76 -8.10 -3.80
CA CYS A 78 -3.10 -8.99 -4.90
C CYS A 78 -1.83 -9.39 -5.62
N LEU A 79 -1.68 -10.68 -5.86
CA LEU A 79 -0.57 -11.22 -6.64
C LEU A 79 -1.11 -12.00 -7.82
N ARG A 80 -0.51 -11.76 -8.98
CA ARG A 80 -0.77 -12.54 -10.18
C ARG A 80 0.58 -12.95 -10.75
N HIS A 81 0.85 -14.25 -10.77
CA HIS A 81 2.02 -14.75 -11.46
C HIS A 81 1.88 -14.45 -12.96
N ARG A 82 2.81 -13.67 -13.51
CA ARG A 82 2.95 -13.53 -14.95
C ARG A 82 3.66 -14.80 -15.41
N GLY A 83 2.91 -15.77 -15.92
CA GLY A 83 3.50 -16.93 -16.60
C GLY A 83 4.48 -16.45 -17.67
N ALA A 84 5.58 -17.20 -17.88
CA ALA A 84 6.42 -16.98 -19.04
C ALA A 84 5.56 -17.01 -20.32
N PRO A 85 5.88 -16.20 -21.35
CA PRO A 85 5.32 -16.41 -22.68
C PRO A 85 5.62 -17.82 -23.19
#